data_AF-A0A7J7E9E6-F1
#
_entry.id   AF-A0A7J7E9E6-F1
#
_cell.length_a   1.000
_cell.length_b   1.000
_cell.length_c   1.000
_cell.angle_alpha   90.00
_cell.angle_beta   90.00
_cell.angle_gamma   90.00
#
_symmetry.space_group_name_H-M   'P 1'
#
loop_
_entity.id
_entity.type
_entity.pdbx_description
1 polymer ?
#
loop_
_entity_poly.entity_id
_entity_poly.type
_entity_poly.pdbx_seq_one_letter_code
_entity_poly.pdbx_strand_id
1 'polypeptide(L)'
;LLMKQRKFLYHFKNVRWAKGRHETYLCYVVKRRDSATSFSLDFGHLRNKSGCHVELLFLRYISDWDLDPGRCYRVTWFTSWSPCYDCARHVADFLRGYPNLSLRIFTARLYFCEDRKAEPEGLRRLHRAGVQIAIMTFKDYFYCWNTFVENRERTFKAWEGLHENSVRLSRQLRRILLPLYEVDDLRDAFRTLGL
;
A
#
# COMPACT_ATOMS: atom_id res chain seq x y z
N LEU A 1 20.40 -2.96 1.91
CA LEU A 1 20.79 -2.39 0.60
C LEU A 1 19.80 -1.28 0.24
N LEU A 2 20.27 -0.06 -0.04
CA LEU A 2 19.40 1.07 -0.39
C LEU A 2 19.06 1.08 -1.89
N MET A 3 17.89 1.63 -2.23
CA MET A 3 17.42 1.80 -3.60
C MET A 3 18.10 3.01 -4.27
N LYS A 4 18.45 2.89 -5.56
CA LYS A 4 18.97 4.03 -6.34
C LYS A 4 17.91 5.12 -6.51
N GLN A 5 18.30 6.39 -6.38
CA GLN A 5 17.41 7.56 -6.52
C GLN A 5 16.56 7.53 -7.80
N ARG A 6 17.18 7.25 -8.95
CA ARG A 6 16.49 7.18 -10.24
C ARG A 6 15.38 6.14 -10.26
N LYS A 7 15.59 4.99 -9.60
CA LYS A 7 14.58 3.94 -9.50
C LYS A 7 13.41 4.38 -8.64
N PHE A 8 13.68 4.97 -7.48
CA PHE A 8 12.63 5.49 -6.62
C PHE A 8 11.79 6.54 -7.34
N LEU A 9 12.43 7.57 -7.91
CA LEU A 9 11.73 8.64 -8.63
C LEU A 9 10.95 8.12 -9.84
N TYR A 10 11.46 7.11 -10.56
CA TYR A 10 10.75 6.55 -11.71
C TYR A 10 9.53 5.72 -11.26
N HIS A 11 9.70 4.78 -10.32
CA HIS A 11 8.67 3.83 -9.95
C HIS A 11 7.66 4.38 -8.93
N PHE A 12 8.01 5.31 -8.05
CA PHE A 12 7.09 5.85 -7.04
C PHE A 12 6.37 7.13 -7.50
N LYS A 13 6.67 7.69 -8.68
CA LYS A 13 5.96 8.87 -9.19
C LYS A 13 4.46 8.61 -9.38
N ASN A 14 3.58 9.33 -8.68
CA ASN A 14 2.12 9.14 -8.70
C ASN A 14 1.41 9.73 -9.93
N VAL A 15 2.01 9.63 -11.11
CA VAL A 15 1.41 10.14 -12.35
C VAL A 15 0.14 9.37 -12.73
N ARG A 16 -0.78 10.05 -13.42
CA ARG A 16 -2.03 9.48 -13.92
C ARG A 16 -1.81 8.34 -14.91
N TRP A 17 -0.90 8.53 -15.86
CA TRP A 17 -0.59 7.55 -16.91
C TRP A 17 0.82 7.04 -16.72
N ALA A 18 0.94 5.76 -16.39
CA ALA A 18 2.20 5.14 -16.00
C ALA A 18 2.68 4.10 -17.01
N LYS A 19 2.62 4.46 -18.30
CA LYS A 19 3.05 3.60 -19.41
C LYS A 19 4.51 3.16 -19.22
N GLY A 20 4.77 1.87 -19.46
CA GLY A 20 6.10 1.27 -19.34
C GLY A 20 6.53 0.87 -17.92
N ARG A 21 5.72 1.15 -16.89
CA ARG A 21 6.04 0.74 -15.50
C ARG A 21 5.54 -0.67 -15.19
N HIS A 22 6.20 -1.68 -15.73
CA HIS A 22 5.89 -3.10 -15.54
C HIS A 22 6.46 -3.71 -14.25
N GLU A 23 7.15 -2.90 -13.43
CA GLU A 23 7.73 -3.33 -12.17
C GLU A 23 7.03 -2.69 -10.98
N THR A 24 6.77 -3.52 -9.98
CA THR A 24 6.23 -3.10 -8.69
C THR A 24 7.31 -3.20 -7.62
N TYR A 25 7.53 -2.08 -6.93
CA TYR A 25 8.43 -1.95 -5.81
C TYR A 25 7.62 -1.86 -4.51
N LEU A 26 8.13 -2.50 -3.47
CA LEU A 26 7.55 -2.49 -2.12
C LEU A 26 8.67 -2.18 -1.14
N CYS A 27 8.63 -1.03 -0.48
CA CYS A 27 9.45 -0.76 0.70
C CYS A 27 8.67 -1.15 1.94
N TYR A 28 9.32 -1.77 2.93
CA TYR A 28 8.64 -2.25 4.13
C TYR A 28 9.38 -1.88 5.40
N VAL A 29 8.62 -1.77 6.49
CA VAL A 29 9.11 -1.69 7.85
C VAL A 29 8.33 -2.69 8.70
N VAL A 30 9.04 -3.52 9.45
CA VAL A 30 8.48 -4.45 10.44
C VAL A 30 8.83 -3.93 11.83
N LYS A 31 7.81 -3.65 12.64
CA LYS A 31 7.97 -3.26 14.04
C LYS A 31 7.33 -4.28 14.97
N ARG A 32 7.94 -4.52 16.12
CA ARG A 32 7.35 -5.27 17.24
C ARG A 32 6.97 -4.30 18.35
N ARG A 33 5.83 -4.53 18.99
CA ARG A 33 5.43 -3.79 20.18
C ARG A 33 5.87 -4.56 21.41
N ASP A 34 6.78 -3.96 22.17
CA ASP A 34 7.21 -4.47 23.47
C ASP A 34 6.73 -3.48 24.54
N SER A 35 5.50 -3.68 25.03
CA SER A 35 4.81 -2.81 26.01
C SER A 35 4.50 -1.38 25.52
N ALA A 36 5.18 -0.37 26.05
CA ALA A 36 5.00 1.06 25.77
C ALA A 36 5.83 1.56 24.58
N THR A 37 6.85 0.80 24.15
CA THR A 37 7.74 1.18 23.05
C THR A 37 7.61 0.21 21.87
N SER A 38 7.82 0.72 20.66
CA SER A 38 7.87 -0.09 19.44
C SER A 38 9.31 -0.15 18.93
N PHE A 39 9.83 -1.34 18.70
CA PHE A 39 11.16 -1.56 18.15
C PHE A 39 11.07 -1.94 16.66
N SER A 40 11.96 -1.40 15.82
CA SER A 40 12.06 -1.77 14.40
C SER A 40 12.90 -3.04 14.27
N LEU A 41 12.29 -4.13 13.81
CA LEU A 41 12.96 -5.41 13.64
C LEU A 41 13.71 -5.48 12.30
N ASP A 42 13.04 -5.10 11.22
CA ASP A 42 13.67 -5.04 9.89
C ASP A 42 13.01 -3.96 9.03
N PHE A 43 13.77 -3.50 8.04
CA PHE A 43 13.27 -2.62 7.00
C PHE A 43 14.05 -2.85 5.72
N GLY A 44 13.36 -2.72 4.58
CA GLY A 44 14.00 -3.00 3.31
C GLY A 44 13.12 -2.64 2.13
N HIS A 45 13.55 -3.08 0.95
CA HIS A 45 12.74 -2.98 -0.25
C HIS A 45 12.84 -4.26 -1.08
N LEU A 46 11.72 -4.60 -1.71
CA LEU A 46 11.57 -5.72 -2.62
C LEU A 46 11.06 -5.20 -3.97
N ARG A 47 11.24 -6.03 -4.99
CA ARG A 47 10.69 -5.83 -6.32
C ARG A 47 10.13 -7.17 -6.81
N ASN A 48 9.09 -7.11 -7.64
CA ASN A 48 8.57 -8.29 -8.34
C ASN A 48 9.65 -9.00 -9.17
N LYS A 49 9.57 -10.34 -9.19
CA LYS A 49 10.42 -11.22 -10.01
C LYS A 49 9.57 -11.83 -11.13
N SER A 50 10.20 -12.44 -12.13
CA SER A 50 9.47 -13.09 -13.22
C SER A 50 8.45 -14.08 -12.64
N GLY A 51 7.17 -13.90 -13.00
CA GLY A 51 6.06 -14.73 -12.51
C GLY A 51 5.67 -14.56 -11.03
N CYS A 52 6.24 -13.61 -10.28
CA CYS A 52 5.94 -13.46 -8.87
C CYS A 52 5.82 -11.98 -8.45
N HIS A 53 4.61 -11.61 -8.01
CA HIS A 53 4.31 -10.28 -7.49
C HIS A 53 5.00 -10.02 -6.15
N VAL A 54 5.28 -8.75 -5.88
CA VAL A 54 6.14 -8.35 -4.76
C VAL A 54 5.50 -8.62 -3.39
N GLU A 55 4.18 -8.61 -3.31
CA GLU A 55 3.38 -8.93 -2.14
C GLU A 55 3.59 -10.38 -1.73
N LEU A 56 3.56 -11.32 -2.69
CA LEU A 56 3.78 -12.74 -2.42
C LEU A 56 5.22 -13.02 -2.01
N LEU A 57 6.19 -12.30 -2.59
CA LEU A 57 7.59 -12.37 -2.16
C LEU A 57 7.74 -11.91 -0.70
N PHE A 58 7.06 -10.83 -0.31
CA PHE A 58 7.06 -10.37 1.07
C PHE A 58 6.40 -11.38 2.00
N LEU A 59 5.24 -11.95 1.63
CA LEU A 59 4.55 -12.94 2.45
C LEU A 59 5.45 -14.16 2.74
N ARG A 60 6.17 -14.67 1.73
CA ARG A 60 7.14 -15.75 1.93
C ARG A 60 8.24 -15.32 2.89
N TYR A 61 8.83 -14.16 2.65
CA TYR A 61 9.89 -13.61 3.48
C TYR A 61 9.51 -13.51 4.97
N ILE A 62 8.31 -13.00 5.28
CA ILE A 62 7.86 -12.86 6.68
C ILE A 62 7.32 -14.18 7.26
N SER A 63 6.91 -15.14 6.43
CA SER A 63 6.49 -16.47 6.90
C SER A 63 7.67 -17.29 7.43
N ASP A 64 8.87 -17.03 6.92
CA ASP A 64 10.10 -17.66 7.38
C ASP A 64 10.57 -17.10 8.74
N TRP A 65 9.90 -16.06 9.27
CA TRP A 65 10.19 -15.52 10.59
C TRP A 65 9.47 -16.31 11.68
N ASP A 66 10.17 -16.60 12.77
CA ASP A 66 9.57 -17.15 13.99
C ASP A 66 8.84 -16.03 14.76
N LEU A 67 7.61 -15.72 14.33
CA LEU A 67 6.77 -14.68 14.92
C LEU A 67 6.16 -15.18 16.24
N ASP A 68 6.65 -14.66 17.36
CA ASP A 68 6.13 -14.94 18.71
C ASP A 68 4.62 -14.63 18.79
N PRO A 69 3.75 -15.64 19.03
CA PRO A 69 2.30 -15.43 19.15
C PRO A 69 1.90 -14.48 20.28
N GLY A 70 2.72 -14.33 21.32
CA GLY A 70 2.50 -13.42 22.45
C GLY A 70 2.82 -11.95 22.16
N ARG A 71 3.37 -11.64 20.98
CA ARG A 71 3.82 -10.29 20.61
C ARG A 71 3.01 -9.75 19.44
N CYS A 72 2.76 -8.43 19.46
CA CYS A 72 2.09 -7.76 18.36
C CYS A 72 3.10 -7.19 17.36
N TYR A 73 2.86 -7.43 16.09
CA TYR A 73 3.68 -6.95 14.99
C TYR A 73 2.91 -5.90 14.18
N ARG A 74 3.63 -4.91 13.68
CA ARG A 74 3.12 -3.91 12.74
C ARG A 74 4.00 -3.86 11.53
N VAL A 75 3.44 -4.26 10.40
CA VAL A 75 4.05 -4.17 9.10
C VAL A 75 3.51 -2.93 8.39
N THR A 76 4.40 -2.13 7.81
CA THR A 76 4.03 -1.00 6.95
C THR A 76 4.66 -1.18 5.59
N TRP A 77 3.85 -1.20 4.55
CA TRP A 77 4.27 -1.25 3.15
C TRP A 77 4.11 0.12 2.49
N PHE A 78 5.10 0.50 1.70
CA PHE A 78 5.05 1.60 0.75
C PHE A 78 5.24 1.02 -0.64
N THR A 79 4.19 1.01 -1.44
CA THR A 79 4.13 0.29 -2.72
C THR A 79 4.05 1.26 -3.88
N SER A 80 4.72 0.94 -4.99
CA SER A 80 4.62 1.75 -6.21
C SER A 80 3.27 1.62 -6.90
N TRP A 81 2.62 0.45 -6.77
CA TRP A 81 1.29 0.13 -7.25
C TRP A 81 0.51 -0.56 -6.15
N SER A 82 -0.81 -0.32 -6.07
CA SER A 82 -1.67 -1.06 -5.15
C SER A 82 -1.69 -2.55 -5.51
N PRO A 83 -1.91 -3.44 -4.54
CA PRO A 83 -2.03 -4.87 -4.82
C PRO A 83 -3.15 -5.17 -5.82
N CYS A 84 -2.91 -6.13 -6.72
CA CYS A 84 -3.96 -6.68 -7.57
C CYS A 84 -4.94 -7.55 -6.75
N TYR A 85 -6.05 -7.96 -7.37
CA TYR A 85 -7.08 -8.78 -6.71
C TYR A 85 -6.51 -10.06 -6.06
N ASP A 86 -5.71 -10.84 -6.79
CA ASP A 86 -5.17 -12.09 -6.27
C ASP A 86 -4.18 -11.84 -5.13
N CYS A 87 -3.30 -10.85 -5.24
CA CYS A 87 -2.38 -10.51 -4.15
C CYS A 87 -3.14 -10.03 -2.91
N ALA A 88 -4.16 -9.20 -3.09
CA ALA A 88 -5.03 -8.76 -2.01
C ALA A 88 -5.72 -9.93 -1.30
N ARG A 89 -6.18 -10.94 -2.07
CA ARG A 89 -6.75 -12.18 -1.50
C ARG A 89 -5.74 -12.92 -0.62
N HIS A 90 -4.55 -13.20 -1.16
CA HIS A 90 -3.50 -13.93 -0.42
C HIS A 90 -3.05 -13.18 0.83
N VAL A 91 -2.92 -11.86 0.77
CA VAL A 91 -2.57 -11.03 1.94
C VAL A 91 -3.67 -11.09 2.99
N ALA A 92 -4.93 -10.98 2.61
CA ALA A 92 -6.05 -11.09 3.56
C ALA A 92 -6.11 -12.49 4.20
N ASP A 93 -5.87 -13.55 3.43
CA ASP A 93 -5.88 -14.92 3.94
C ASP A 93 -4.69 -15.17 4.89
N PHE A 94 -3.50 -14.65 4.55
CA PHE A 94 -2.32 -14.68 5.42
C PHE A 94 -2.61 -14.01 6.77
N LEU A 95 -3.18 -12.81 6.77
CA LEU A 95 -3.48 -12.08 8.01
C LEU A 95 -4.46 -12.80 8.94
N ARG A 96 -5.36 -13.65 8.41
CA ARG A 96 -6.23 -14.48 9.26
C ARG A 96 -5.46 -15.54 10.04
N GLY A 97 -4.34 -16.03 9.49
CA GLY A 97 -3.45 -16.97 10.19
C GLY A 97 -2.54 -16.31 11.23
N TYR A 98 -2.38 -14.98 11.17
CA TYR A 98 -1.49 -14.21 12.05
C TYR A 98 -2.25 -13.04 12.72
N PRO A 99 -3.15 -13.32 13.69
CA PRO A 99 -4.01 -12.29 14.29
C PRO A 99 -3.24 -11.21 15.06
N ASN A 100 -2.01 -11.49 15.47
CA ASN A 100 -1.10 -10.55 16.13
C ASN A 100 -0.37 -9.61 15.15
N LEU A 101 -0.54 -9.79 13.84
CA LEU A 101 0.09 -8.98 12.80
C LEU A 101 -0.89 -7.96 12.23
N SER A 102 -0.54 -6.67 12.36
CA SER A 102 -1.27 -5.57 11.72
C SER A 102 -0.53 -5.08 10.48
N LEU A 103 -1.27 -4.82 9.40
CA LEU A 103 -0.71 -4.34 8.13
C LEU A 103 -1.26 -2.97 7.76
N ARG A 104 -0.34 -2.09 7.33
CA ARG A 104 -0.65 -0.79 6.70
C ARG A 104 -0.05 -0.76 5.30
N ILE A 105 -0.81 -0.32 4.31
CA ILE A 105 -0.37 -0.21 2.93
C ILE A 105 -0.56 1.23 2.47
N PHE A 106 0.54 1.89 2.17
CA PHE A 106 0.58 3.17 1.49
C PHE A 106 0.97 2.92 0.04
N THR A 107 0.11 3.28 -0.91
CA THR A 107 0.40 3.07 -2.34
C THR A 107 0.58 4.38 -3.08
N ALA A 108 1.57 4.46 -3.96
CA ALA A 108 1.80 5.61 -4.81
C ALA A 108 0.74 5.73 -5.91
N ARG A 109 0.24 4.61 -6.42
CA ARG A 109 -0.73 4.55 -7.52
C ARG A 109 -1.71 3.40 -7.33
N LEU A 110 -2.96 3.63 -7.70
CA LEU A 110 -3.95 2.58 -7.80
C LEU A 110 -3.77 1.82 -9.10
N TYR A 111 -3.61 0.50 -9.01
CA TYR A 111 -3.58 -0.39 -10.15
C TYR A 111 -5.01 -0.60 -10.65
N PHE A 112 -5.23 -0.36 -11.95
CA PHE A 112 -6.48 -0.64 -12.65
C PHE A 112 -6.15 -1.44 -13.91
N CYS A 113 -6.42 -2.73 -13.89
CA CYS A 113 -6.55 -3.56 -15.08
C CYS A 113 -7.80 -3.08 -15.81
N GLU A 114 -7.59 -2.54 -17.02
CA GLU A 114 -8.60 -1.91 -17.85
C GLU A 114 -9.81 -2.83 -18.16
N ASP A 115 -9.72 -4.13 -17.90
CA ASP A 115 -10.71 -5.12 -18.34
C ASP A 115 -11.67 -5.69 -17.28
N ARG A 116 -11.49 -5.51 -15.96
CA ARG A 116 -12.36 -6.24 -15.00
C ARG A 116 -12.70 -5.47 -13.71
N LYS A 117 -14.01 -5.35 -13.44
CA LYS A 117 -14.66 -4.84 -12.20
C LYS A 117 -14.19 -5.52 -10.88
N ALA A 118 -13.23 -6.45 -10.91
CA ALA A 118 -12.81 -7.27 -9.79
C ALA A 118 -11.78 -6.58 -8.86
N GLU A 119 -11.02 -5.61 -9.34
CA GLU A 119 -9.92 -5.01 -8.57
C GLU A 119 -10.34 -4.12 -7.40
N PRO A 120 -11.41 -3.32 -7.52
CA PRO A 120 -12.00 -2.66 -6.35
C PRO A 120 -12.31 -3.67 -5.24
N GLU A 121 -12.69 -4.89 -5.59
CA GLU A 121 -13.02 -5.93 -4.60
C GLU A 121 -11.79 -6.45 -3.85
N GLY A 122 -10.62 -6.48 -4.49
CA GLY A 122 -9.36 -6.81 -3.81
C GLY A 122 -9.04 -5.83 -2.69
N LEU A 123 -9.08 -4.52 -2.99
CA LEU A 123 -8.84 -3.47 -2.00
C LEU A 123 -9.90 -3.46 -0.89
N ARG A 124 -11.17 -3.68 -1.24
CA ARG A 124 -12.25 -3.84 -0.25
C ARG A 124 -12.03 -5.05 0.65
N ARG A 125 -11.59 -6.19 0.11
CA ARG A 125 -11.29 -7.40 0.89
C ARG A 125 -10.18 -7.13 1.91
N LEU A 126 -9.11 -6.45 1.51
CA LEU A 126 -8.04 -6.03 2.43
C LEU A 126 -8.58 -5.11 3.53
N HIS A 127 -9.40 -4.12 3.16
CA HIS A 127 -10.00 -3.21 4.12
C HIS A 127 -10.90 -3.94 5.13
N ARG A 128 -11.74 -4.87 4.69
CA ARG A 128 -12.56 -5.72 5.56
C ARG A 128 -11.72 -6.64 6.45
N ALA A 129 -10.53 -7.04 6.01
CA ALA A 129 -9.56 -7.79 6.81
C ALA A 129 -8.80 -6.92 7.83
N GLY A 130 -9.16 -5.64 7.99
CA GLY A 130 -8.54 -4.72 8.95
C GLY A 130 -7.25 -4.06 8.46
N VAL A 131 -6.90 -4.21 7.17
CA VAL A 131 -5.73 -3.55 6.60
C VAL A 131 -6.01 -2.07 6.39
N GLN A 132 -5.16 -1.21 6.93
CA GLN A 132 -5.24 0.22 6.67
C GLN A 132 -4.61 0.52 5.30
N ILE A 133 -5.41 0.98 4.34
CA ILE A 133 -4.96 1.31 2.98
C ILE A 133 -5.06 2.82 2.76
N ALA A 134 -3.99 3.44 2.29
CA ALA A 134 -3.94 4.87 1.99
C ALA A 134 -3.10 5.16 0.74
N ILE A 135 -3.29 6.34 0.16
CA ILE A 135 -2.41 6.85 -0.89
C ILE A 135 -1.23 7.57 -0.24
N MET A 136 -0.04 7.37 -0.81
CA MET A 136 1.16 8.08 -0.36
C MET A 136 1.02 9.60 -0.52
N THR A 137 1.32 10.32 0.56
CA THR A 137 1.42 11.77 0.64
C THR A 137 2.87 12.22 0.55
N PHE A 138 3.12 13.53 0.53
CA PHE A 138 4.47 14.08 0.60
C PHE A 138 5.27 13.52 1.79
N LYS A 139 4.64 13.37 2.96
CA LYS A 139 5.30 12.83 4.16
C LYS A 139 5.78 11.40 3.97
N ASP A 140 4.98 10.57 3.28
CA ASP A 140 5.33 9.19 3.01
C ASP A 140 6.48 9.08 2.00
N TYR A 141 6.49 9.93 0.96
CA TYR A 141 7.63 9.99 0.02
C TYR A 141 8.90 10.48 0.70
N PHE A 142 8.80 11.52 1.53
CA PHE A 142 9.91 12.03 2.31
C PHE A 142 10.48 10.96 3.25
N TYR A 143 9.61 10.24 3.97
CA TYR A 143 10.01 9.11 4.79
C TYR A 143 10.72 8.04 3.97
N CYS A 144 10.11 7.60 2.86
CA CYS A 144 10.69 6.56 2.02
C CYS A 144 12.05 6.94 1.44
N TRP A 145 12.20 8.21 1.03
CA TRP A 145 13.45 8.74 0.50
C TRP A 145 14.57 8.70 1.55
N ASN A 146 14.27 9.02 2.80
CA ASN A 146 15.28 9.03 3.86
C ASN A 146 15.58 7.64 4.44
N THR A 147 14.66 6.68 4.30
CA THR A 147 14.83 5.33 4.87
C THR A 147 15.32 4.30 3.85
N PHE A 148 14.86 4.36 2.60
CA PHE A 148 15.07 3.29 1.62
C PHE A 148 15.91 3.70 0.42
N VAL A 149 16.26 4.97 0.25
CA VAL A 149 16.94 5.48 -0.96
C VAL A 149 18.35 5.95 -0.62
N GLU A 150 19.32 5.64 -1.50
CA GLU A 150 20.68 6.17 -1.41
C GLU A 150 20.67 7.67 -1.73
N ASN A 151 20.39 8.52 -0.73
CA ASN A 151 20.14 9.95 -0.94
C ASN A 151 21.39 10.83 -0.79
N ARG A 152 22.48 10.34 -0.18
CA ARG A 152 23.74 11.09 0.07
C ARG A 152 23.46 12.49 0.63
N GLU A 153 22.65 12.56 1.69
CA GLU A 153 22.22 13.79 2.37
C GLU A 153 21.35 14.74 1.54
N ARG A 154 20.99 14.37 0.31
CA ARG A 154 20.06 15.17 -0.49
C ARG A 154 18.64 15.02 0.04
N THR A 155 17.98 16.15 0.24
CA THR A 155 16.57 16.18 0.61
C THR A 155 15.69 15.72 -0.56
N PHE A 156 14.56 15.08 -0.21
CA PHE A 156 13.55 14.73 -1.20
C PHE A 156 12.96 15.99 -1.83
N LYS A 157 12.97 16.06 -3.17
CA LYS A 157 12.29 17.11 -3.93
C LYS A 157 11.02 16.55 -4.56
N ALA A 158 9.87 17.12 -4.20
CA ALA A 158 8.60 16.77 -4.83
C ALA A 158 8.65 17.10 -6.33
N TRP A 159 8.01 16.26 -7.13
CA TRP A 159 7.73 16.58 -8.53
C TRP A 159 6.44 17.40 -8.64
N GLU A 160 6.31 18.10 -9.76
CA GLU A 160 5.09 18.83 -10.11
C GLU A 160 3.86 17.92 -10.10
N GLY A 161 2.79 18.38 -9.45
CA GLY A 161 1.54 17.64 -9.35
C GLY A 161 1.51 16.55 -8.28
N LEU A 162 2.54 16.39 -7.43
CA LEU A 162 2.58 15.31 -6.43
C LEU A 162 1.37 15.37 -5.49
N HIS A 163 1.08 16.56 -4.95
CA HIS A 163 0.00 16.75 -3.98
C HIS A 163 -1.38 16.56 -4.63
N GLU A 164 -1.61 17.20 -5.76
CA GLU A 164 -2.85 17.16 -6.54
C GLU A 164 -3.20 15.72 -6.93
N ASN A 165 -2.19 14.95 -7.40
CA ASN A 165 -2.38 13.54 -7.72
C ASN A 165 -2.67 12.70 -6.47
N SER A 166 -1.99 12.96 -5.35
CA SER A 166 -2.25 12.26 -4.08
C SER A 166 -3.68 12.50 -3.59
N VAL A 167 -4.17 13.74 -3.63
CA VAL A 167 -5.56 14.09 -3.27
C VAL A 167 -6.55 13.40 -4.20
N ARG A 168 -6.33 13.46 -5.52
CA ARG A 168 -7.20 12.82 -6.51
C ARG A 168 -7.29 11.30 -6.30
N LEU A 169 -6.15 10.63 -6.17
CA LEU A 169 -6.08 9.19 -5.91
C LEU A 169 -6.71 8.83 -4.56
N SER A 170 -6.55 9.66 -3.53
CA SER A 170 -7.16 9.45 -2.21
C SER A 170 -8.69 9.48 -2.28
N ARG A 171 -9.26 10.45 -3.02
CA ARG A 171 -10.70 10.51 -3.28
C ARG A 171 -11.20 9.29 -4.06
N GLN A 172 -10.38 8.77 -4.97
CA GLN A 172 -10.72 7.56 -5.73
C GLN A 172 -10.67 6.31 -4.86
N LEU A 173 -9.63 6.15 -4.04
CA LEU A 173 -9.52 5.06 -3.07
C LEU A 173 -10.69 5.08 -2.08
N ARG A 174 -11.06 6.25 -1.55
CA ARG A 174 -12.22 6.38 -0.66
C ARG A 174 -13.50 5.86 -1.33
N ARG A 175 -13.74 6.21 -2.60
CA ARG A 175 -14.90 5.69 -3.37
C ARG A 175 -14.85 4.18 -3.58
N ILE A 176 -13.66 3.60 -3.70
CA ILE A 176 -13.49 2.15 -3.82
C ILE A 176 -13.81 1.45 -2.49
N LEU A 177 -13.32 2.01 -1.38
CA LEU A 177 -13.46 1.41 -0.05
C LEU A 177 -14.84 1.65 0.59
N LEU A 178 -15.57 2.68 0.15
CA LEU A 178 -16.94 2.93 0.60
C LEU A 178 -17.83 1.73 0.29
N PRO A 179 -18.61 1.24 1.26
CA PRO A 179 -19.62 0.22 1.02
C PRO A 179 -20.68 0.72 0.04
N LEU A 180 -21.11 -0.13 -0.90
CA LEU A 180 -22.14 0.24 -1.89
C LEU A 180 -23.46 0.66 -1.24
N TYR A 181 -23.79 0.13 -0.05
CA TYR A 181 -25.03 0.48 0.67
C TYR A 181 -25.10 1.96 1.10
N GLU A 182 -23.98 2.62 1.42
CA GLU A 182 -24.00 4.05 1.82
C GLU A 182 -24.25 4.97 0.61
N VAL A 183 -23.89 4.52 -0.59
CA VAL A 183 -24.12 5.29 -1.83
C VAL A 183 -25.57 5.14 -2.28
N ASP A 184 -26.16 3.96 -2.08
CA ASP A 184 -27.58 3.71 -2.35
C ASP A 184 -28.46 4.39 -1.30
N ASP A 185 -28.13 4.35 0.00
CA ASP A 185 -28.83 5.11 1.05
C ASP A 185 -28.78 6.62 0.81
N LEU A 186 -27.63 7.16 0.38
CA LEU A 186 -27.54 8.57 0.01
C LEU A 186 -28.40 8.89 -1.21
N ARG A 187 -28.38 8.04 -2.25
CA ARG A 187 -29.23 8.23 -3.45
C ARG A 187 -30.71 8.14 -3.12
N ASP A 188 -31.11 7.21 -2.28
CA ASP A 188 -32.49 7.05 -1.85
C ASP A 188 -32.92 8.17 -0.91
N ALA A 189 -32.02 8.67 -0.05
CA ALA A 189 -32.24 9.88 0.74
C ALA A 189 -32.40 11.12 -0.15
N PHE A 190 -31.57 11.31 -1.19
CA PHE A 190 -31.71 12.41 -2.14
C PHE A 190 -33.02 12.32 -2.93
N ARG A 191 -33.43 11.11 -3.37
CA ARG A 191 -34.74 10.88 -4.00
C ARG A 191 -35.90 11.16 -3.06
N THR A 192 -35.80 10.76 -1.81
CA THR A 192 -36.82 11.01 -0.77
C THR A 192 -36.95 12.50 -0.45
N LEU A 193 -35.86 13.26 -0.57
CA LEU A 193 -35.81 14.71 -0.40
C LEU A 193 -36.16 15.50 -1.67
N GLY A 194 -36.44 14.84 -2.79
CA GLY A 194 -36.83 15.48 -4.05
C GLY A 194 -35.73 16.31 -4.72
N LEU A 195 -34.46 16.00 -4.45
CA LEU A 195 -33.28 16.67 -5.01
C LEU A 195 -32.63 15.85 -6.14
#